data_AF-A0A7J7SBE8-F1
#
_entry.id   AF-A0A7J7SBE8-F1
#
_cell.length_a   1.000
_cell.length_b   1.000
_cell.length_c   1.000
_cell.angle_alpha   90.00
_cell.angle_beta   90.00
_cell.angle_gamma   90.00
#
_symmetry.space_group_name_H-M   'P 1'
#
loop_
_entity.id
_entity.type
_entity.pdbx_description
1 polymer ?
#
loop_
_entity_poly.entity_id
_entity_poly.type
_entity_poly.pdbx_seq_one_letter_code
_entity_poly.pdbx_strand_id
1 'polypeptide(L)'
;MFGSDGSELILHFVTQCNARLTQVLEEEQKLVQLSQAEKRKTDQFLRDAVETRLRMLIPYIEHWPRALSILMLPHNIPASLSLLTSMVDEMWHYAGDQSTDFNWYTRRAVLAAIYNTTELVMTQDSSPDFEDTWRFLENRINDAMNMGHTANQVKSTGEALVQGLMGAAVTLKNLTGLNQRR
;
A
#
# COMPACT_ATOMS: atom_id res chain seq x y z
N MET A 1 18.36 -14.46 -26.76
CA MET A 1 19.45 -13.46 -26.79
C MET A 1 18.95 -12.26 -26.01
N PHE A 2 19.75 -11.76 -25.07
CA PHE A 2 19.36 -10.68 -24.17
C PHE A 2 19.99 -9.34 -24.60
N GLY A 3 19.35 -8.22 -24.26
CA GLY A 3 19.88 -6.87 -24.42
C GLY A 3 21.07 -6.59 -23.48
N SER A 4 21.87 -5.57 -23.80
CA SER A 4 23.09 -5.23 -23.05
C SER A 4 22.85 -4.36 -21.81
N ASP A 5 21.63 -3.89 -21.58
CA ASP A 5 21.27 -2.95 -20.51
C ASP A 5 20.95 -3.65 -19.17
N GLY A 6 20.85 -4.99 -19.16
CA GLY A 6 20.54 -5.78 -17.97
C GLY A 6 19.05 -5.78 -17.58
N SER A 7 18.18 -5.13 -18.36
CA SER A 7 16.75 -4.98 -18.06
C SER A 7 16.04 -6.33 -17.89
N GLU A 8 16.31 -7.27 -18.81
CA GLU A 8 15.67 -8.60 -18.79
C GLU A 8 16.09 -9.41 -17.56
N LEU A 9 17.34 -9.27 -17.11
CA LEU A 9 17.81 -9.94 -15.89
C LEU A 9 17.14 -9.36 -14.64
N ILE A 10 16.99 -8.03 -14.56
CA ILE A 10 16.36 -7.37 -13.41
C ILE A 10 14.86 -7.71 -13.38
N LEU A 11 14.16 -7.62 -14.52
CA LEU A 11 12.75 -7.99 -14.61
C LEU A 11 12.52 -9.46 -14.28
N HIS A 12 13.42 -10.36 -14.71
CA HIS A 12 13.39 -11.76 -14.33
C HIS A 12 13.53 -11.94 -12.82
N PHE A 13 14.50 -11.26 -12.20
CA PHE A 13 14.70 -11.30 -10.75
C PHE A 13 13.48 -10.77 -9.98
N VAL A 14 12.90 -9.64 -10.39
CA VAL A 14 11.66 -9.10 -9.78
C VAL A 14 10.52 -10.11 -9.90
N THR A 15 10.36 -10.74 -11.07
CA THR A 15 9.34 -11.78 -11.29
C THR A 15 9.55 -12.97 -10.36
N GLN A 16 10.79 -13.42 -10.19
CA GLN A 16 11.14 -14.52 -9.29
C GLN A 16 10.85 -14.18 -7.82
N CYS A 17 11.19 -12.96 -7.38
CA CYS A 17 10.88 -12.49 -6.02
C CYS A 17 9.37 -12.44 -5.77
N ASN A 18 8.59 -11.96 -6.75
CA ASN A 18 7.14 -11.90 -6.62
C ASN A 18 6.53 -13.31 -6.55
N ALA A 19 7.00 -14.25 -7.38
CA ALA A 19 6.55 -15.64 -7.32
C ALA A 19 6.90 -16.30 -5.98
N ARG A 20 8.10 -16.05 -5.45
CA ARG A 20 8.52 -16.53 -4.13
C ARG A 20 7.68 -15.93 -3.01
N LEU A 21 7.33 -14.65 -3.10
CA LEU A 21 6.45 -14.00 -2.13
C LEU A 21 5.09 -14.70 -2.12
N THR A 22 4.45 -14.89 -3.29
CA THR A 22 3.16 -15.60 -3.37
C THR A 22 3.23 -16.98 -2.73
N GLN A 23 4.30 -17.75 -2.97
CA GLN A 23 4.49 -19.06 -2.33
C GLN A 23 4.53 -18.97 -0.80
N VAL A 24 5.29 -18.02 -0.24
CA VAL A 24 5.36 -17.80 1.21
C VAL A 24 3.98 -17.43 1.78
N LEU A 25 3.27 -16.51 1.13
CA LEU A 25 1.94 -16.08 1.59
C LEU A 25 0.91 -17.22 1.52
N GLU A 26 1.00 -18.07 0.50
CA GLU A 26 0.16 -19.26 0.35
C GLU A 26 0.43 -20.29 1.45
N GLU A 27 1.69 -20.53 1.78
CA GLU A 27 2.09 -21.42 2.88
C GLU A 27 1.58 -20.90 4.23
N GLU A 28 1.78 -19.61 4.51
CA GLU A 28 1.26 -18.98 5.72
C GLU A 28 -0.26 -19.07 5.82
N GLN A 29 -0.98 -18.87 4.70
CA GLN A 29 -2.43 -19.02 4.67
C GLN A 29 -2.88 -20.46 4.94
N LYS A 30 -2.18 -21.46 4.40
CA LYS A 30 -2.44 -22.89 4.67
C LYS A 30 -2.28 -23.20 6.15
N LEU A 31 -1.25 -22.67 6.82
CA LEU A 31 -1.06 -22.85 8.27
C LEU A 31 -2.23 -22.28 9.07
N VAL A 32 -2.76 -21.12 8.67
CA VAL A 32 -3.96 -20.54 9.28
C VAL A 32 -5.20 -21.42 9.05
N GLN A 33 -5.38 -21.95 7.84
CA GLN A 33 -6.51 -22.85 7.53
C GLN A 33 -6.46 -24.16 8.33
N LEU A 34 -5.26 -24.69 8.56
CA LEU A 34 -5.02 -25.90 9.38
C LEU A 34 -5.09 -25.62 10.89
N SER A 35 -5.42 -24.39 11.32
CA SER A 35 -5.43 -23.96 12.73
C SER A 35 -4.07 -24.14 13.43
N GLN A 36 -2.98 -24.10 12.66
CA GLN A 36 -1.60 -24.17 13.17
C GLN A 36 -1.00 -22.77 13.39
N ALA A 37 -1.65 -21.72 12.87
CA ALA A 37 -1.30 -20.32 13.08
C ALA A 37 -2.57 -19.47 13.22
N GLU A 38 -2.49 -18.36 13.95
CA GLU A 38 -3.59 -17.39 14.04
C GLU A 38 -3.56 -16.41 12.86
N LYS A 39 -4.75 -15.95 12.44
CA LYS A 39 -4.86 -14.90 11.42
C LYS A 39 -4.32 -13.58 12.00
N ARG A 40 -3.23 -13.07 11.41
CA ARG A 40 -2.67 -11.75 11.72
C ARG A 40 -3.65 -10.63 11.35
N LYS A 41 -3.57 -9.53 12.08
CA LYS A 41 -4.22 -8.27 11.70
C LYS A 41 -3.62 -7.73 10.39
N THR A 42 -4.39 -6.96 9.64
CA THR A 42 -3.99 -6.46 8.31
C THR A 42 -2.71 -5.63 8.35
N ASP A 43 -2.55 -4.77 9.35
CA ASP A 43 -1.35 -3.95 9.56
C ASP A 43 -0.10 -4.81 9.77
N GLN A 44 -0.16 -5.79 10.66
CA GLN A 44 0.93 -6.73 10.90
C GLN A 44 1.23 -7.56 9.65
N PHE A 45 0.19 -8.08 9.00
CA PHE A 45 0.35 -8.89 7.79
C PHE A 45 1.06 -8.12 6.67
N LEU A 46 0.67 -6.88 6.41
CA LEU A 46 1.28 -6.06 5.35
C LEU A 46 2.73 -5.71 5.67
N ARG A 47 3.05 -5.43 6.95
CA ARG A 47 4.44 -5.24 7.38
C ARG A 47 5.28 -6.47 7.09
N ASP A 48 4.83 -7.64 7.54
CA ASP A 48 5.54 -8.90 7.36
C ASP A 48 5.73 -9.24 5.88
N ALA A 49 4.71 -9.02 5.05
CA ALA A 49 4.77 -9.30 3.62
C ALA A 49 5.76 -8.37 2.89
N VAL A 50 5.74 -7.06 3.20
CA VAL A 50 6.68 -6.09 2.60
C VAL A 50 8.10 -6.38 3.07
N GLU A 51 8.32 -6.64 4.36
CA GLU A 51 9.63 -7.02 4.89
C GLU A 51 10.15 -8.31 4.22
N THR A 52 9.32 -9.36 4.16
CA THR A 52 9.66 -10.62 3.47
C THR A 52 10.10 -10.38 2.03
N ARG A 53 9.38 -9.53 1.31
CA ARG A 53 9.69 -9.19 -0.09
C ARG A 53 10.98 -8.39 -0.22
N LEU A 54 11.23 -7.42 0.66
CA LEU A 54 12.42 -6.56 0.61
C LEU A 54 13.67 -7.30 1.09
N ARG A 55 13.56 -8.24 2.03
CA ARG A 55 14.68 -9.11 2.44
C ARG A 55 15.27 -9.92 1.29
N MET A 56 14.49 -10.19 0.23
CA MET A 56 15.00 -10.85 -0.98
C MET A 56 16.04 -10.02 -1.73
N LEU A 57 16.11 -8.70 -1.48
CA LEU A 57 17.04 -7.77 -2.11
C LEU A 57 18.41 -7.74 -1.43
N ILE A 58 18.51 -8.19 -0.17
CA ILE A 58 19.72 -8.08 0.68
C ILE A 58 20.98 -8.59 -0.05
N PRO A 59 20.99 -9.76 -0.71
CA PRO A 59 22.20 -10.25 -1.39
C PRO A 59 22.66 -9.38 -2.58
N TYR A 60 21.80 -8.49 -3.06
CA TYR A 60 22.01 -7.66 -4.25
C TYR A 60 21.92 -6.16 -3.94
N ILE A 61 21.85 -5.77 -2.66
CA ILE A 61 21.51 -4.40 -2.25
C ILE A 61 22.52 -3.37 -2.76
N GLU A 62 23.80 -3.74 -2.86
CA GLU A 62 24.87 -2.89 -3.41
C GLU A 62 24.62 -2.47 -4.87
N HIS A 63 23.91 -3.29 -5.64
CA HIS A 63 23.61 -3.04 -7.06
C HIS A 63 22.17 -2.59 -7.28
N TRP A 64 21.32 -2.69 -6.25
CA TRP A 64 19.89 -2.40 -6.35
C TRP A 64 19.57 -0.95 -6.77
N PRO A 65 20.30 0.10 -6.31
CA PRO A 65 20.07 1.47 -6.80
C PRO A 65 20.20 1.59 -8.33
N ARG A 66 21.17 0.88 -8.93
CA ARG A 66 21.32 0.83 -10.39
C ARG A 66 20.17 0.06 -11.02
N ALA A 67 19.77 -1.07 -10.45
CA ALA A 67 18.64 -1.85 -10.94
C ALA A 67 17.33 -1.01 -10.96
N LEU A 68 17.06 -0.25 -9.91
CA LEU A 68 15.93 0.68 -9.83
C LEU A 68 15.99 1.74 -10.95
N SER A 69 17.16 2.31 -11.21
CA SER A 69 17.33 3.28 -12.30
C SER A 69 17.00 2.69 -13.67
N ILE A 70 17.32 1.41 -13.90
CA ILE A 70 17.02 0.69 -15.14
C ILE A 70 15.52 0.39 -15.25
N LEU A 71 14.88 -0.06 -14.16
CA LEU A 71 13.44 -0.32 -14.12
C LEU A 71 12.59 0.94 -14.42
N MET A 72 13.11 2.12 -14.08
CA MET A 72 12.47 3.42 -14.36
C MET A 72 12.73 3.97 -15.77
N LEU A 73 13.46 3.26 -16.63
CA LEU A 73 13.60 3.67 -18.03
C LEU A 73 12.23 3.57 -18.75
N PRO A 74 11.90 4.50 -19.66
CA PRO A 74 10.59 4.55 -20.30
C PRO A 74 10.12 3.23 -20.94
N HIS A 75 11.02 2.44 -21.51
CA HIS A 75 10.71 1.13 -22.11
C HIS A 75 10.48 0.02 -21.09
N ASN A 76 10.99 0.16 -19.86
CA ASN A 76 10.83 -0.81 -18.77
C ASN A 76 9.68 -0.47 -17.83
N ILE A 77 9.22 0.79 -17.79
CA ILE A 77 8.14 1.24 -16.90
C ILE A 77 6.88 0.36 -17.03
N PRO A 78 6.36 0.02 -18.22
CA PRO A 78 5.15 -0.79 -18.32
C PRO A 78 5.28 -2.17 -17.65
N ALA A 79 6.40 -2.86 -17.88
CA ALA A 79 6.66 -4.17 -17.28
C ALA A 79 6.89 -4.06 -15.76
N SER A 80 7.70 -3.09 -15.33
CA SER A 80 8.04 -2.86 -13.92
C SER A 80 6.79 -2.49 -13.11
N LEU A 81 5.94 -1.61 -13.66
CA LEU A 81 4.68 -1.21 -13.02
C LEU A 81 3.71 -2.38 -12.95
N SER A 82 3.59 -3.19 -14.01
CA SER A 82 2.75 -4.39 -13.98
C SER A 82 3.17 -5.36 -12.86
N LEU A 83 4.49 -5.59 -12.70
CA LEU A 83 5.01 -6.45 -11.65
C LEU A 83 4.74 -5.87 -10.25
N LEU A 84 4.90 -4.55 -10.08
CA LEU A 84 4.60 -3.87 -8.83
C LEU A 84 3.12 -3.97 -8.47
N THR A 85 2.22 -3.68 -9.41
CA THR A 85 0.77 -3.73 -9.16
C THR A 85 0.31 -5.14 -8.87
N SER A 86 0.79 -6.15 -9.61
CA SER A 86 0.46 -7.54 -9.33
C SER A 86 0.96 -8.00 -7.95
N MET A 87 2.16 -7.61 -7.53
CA MET A 87 2.68 -7.92 -6.21
C MET A 87 1.83 -7.29 -5.09
N VAL A 88 1.46 -6.03 -5.25
CA VAL A 88 0.59 -5.31 -4.31
C VAL A 88 -0.79 -5.96 -4.22
N ASP A 89 -1.33 -6.41 -5.36
CA ASP A 89 -2.61 -7.13 -5.42
C ASP A 89 -2.56 -8.45 -4.66
N GLU A 90 -1.49 -9.22 -4.83
CA GLU A 90 -1.25 -10.48 -4.12
C GLU A 90 -1.16 -10.24 -2.60
N MET A 91 -0.41 -9.24 -2.15
CA MET A 91 -0.34 -8.89 -0.72
C MET A 91 -1.73 -8.57 -0.15
N TRP A 92 -2.54 -7.77 -0.85
CA TRP A 92 -3.90 -7.44 -0.40
C TRP A 92 -4.85 -8.64 -0.45
N HIS A 93 -4.68 -9.54 -1.44
CA HIS A 93 -5.45 -10.78 -1.55
C HIS A 93 -5.25 -11.65 -0.30
N TYR A 94 -3.99 -11.93 0.07
CA TYR A 94 -3.68 -12.76 1.24
C TYR A 94 -3.94 -12.04 2.58
N ALA A 95 -3.91 -10.70 2.62
CA ALA A 95 -4.37 -9.94 3.78
C ALA A 95 -5.88 -10.12 4.06
N GLY A 96 -6.63 -10.66 3.10
CA GLY A 96 -8.06 -10.91 3.18
C GLY A 96 -8.89 -9.64 2.99
N ASP A 97 -8.38 -8.67 2.22
CA ASP A 97 -9.12 -7.46 1.88
C ASP A 97 -10.36 -7.79 1.05
N GLN A 98 -11.52 -7.30 1.50
CA GLN A 98 -12.82 -7.44 0.82
C GLN A 98 -13.30 -6.10 0.25
N SER A 99 -12.40 -5.11 0.12
CA SER A 99 -12.76 -3.75 -0.29
C SER A 99 -13.16 -3.69 -1.76
N THR A 100 -14.29 -3.05 -2.06
CA THR A 100 -14.75 -2.77 -3.43
C THR A 100 -14.60 -1.28 -3.78
N ASP A 101 -14.65 -0.98 -5.08
CA ASP A 101 -14.77 0.38 -5.64
C ASP A 101 -13.58 1.31 -5.35
N PHE A 102 -13.83 2.53 -4.87
CA PHE A 102 -12.79 3.55 -4.67
C PHE A 102 -11.71 3.13 -3.66
N ASN A 103 -12.10 2.38 -2.63
CA ASN A 103 -11.20 1.89 -1.58
C ASN A 103 -10.16 0.89 -2.13
N TRP A 104 -10.50 0.15 -3.20
CA TRP A 104 -9.59 -0.78 -3.89
C TRP A 104 -8.38 -0.05 -4.51
N TYR A 105 -8.63 1.04 -5.24
CA TYR A 105 -7.59 1.84 -5.90
C TYR A 105 -6.72 2.57 -4.89
N THR A 106 -7.33 3.17 -3.86
CA THR A 106 -6.59 3.88 -2.81
C THR A 106 -5.67 2.93 -2.05
N ARG A 107 -6.13 1.74 -1.65
CA ARG A 107 -5.31 0.74 -0.94
C ARG A 107 -4.09 0.30 -1.73
N ARG A 108 -4.25 0.08 -3.04
CA ARG A 108 -3.16 -0.31 -3.94
C ARG A 108 -2.16 0.81 -4.13
N ALA A 109 -2.63 2.02 -4.38
CA ALA A 109 -1.76 3.18 -4.54
C ALA A 109 -0.95 3.45 -3.27
N VAL A 110 -1.59 3.37 -2.09
CA VAL A 110 -0.93 3.56 -0.80
C VAL A 110 0.10 2.46 -0.55
N LEU A 111 -0.24 1.18 -0.70
CA LEU A 111 0.71 0.09 -0.45
C LEU A 111 1.88 0.11 -1.45
N ALA A 112 1.64 0.44 -2.72
CA ALA A 112 2.70 0.64 -3.71
C ALA A 112 3.66 1.77 -3.30
N ALA A 113 3.12 2.89 -2.79
CA ALA A 113 3.92 3.99 -2.28
C ALA A 113 4.73 3.60 -1.04
N ILE A 114 4.14 2.84 -0.11
CA ILE A 114 4.84 2.32 1.08
C ILE A 114 5.98 1.40 0.65
N TYR A 115 5.73 0.45 -0.25
CA TYR A 115 6.77 -0.45 -0.76
C TYR A 115 7.92 0.34 -1.40
N ASN A 116 7.63 1.21 -2.38
CA ASN A 116 8.67 1.95 -3.10
C ASN A 116 9.47 2.89 -2.19
N THR A 117 8.81 3.58 -1.24
CA THR A 117 9.53 4.48 -0.32
C THR A 117 10.37 3.71 0.69
N THR A 118 9.89 2.56 1.17
CA THR A 118 10.67 1.67 2.06
C THR A 118 11.86 1.06 1.32
N GLU A 119 11.68 0.66 0.04
CA GLU A 119 12.75 0.17 -0.82
C GLU A 119 13.85 1.24 -1.02
N LEU A 120 13.48 2.50 -1.24
CA LEU A 120 14.43 3.60 -1.34
C LEU A 120 15.19 3.83 -0.03
N VAL A 121 14.50 3.82 1.12
CA VAL A 121 15.13 3.91 2.44
C VAL A 121 16.13 2.78 2.64
N MET A 122 15.74 1.54 2.31
CA MET A 122 16.59 0.35 2.43
C MET A 122 17.90 0.46 1.66
N THR A 123 17.91 1.15 0.50
CA THR A 123 19.14 1.34 -0.27
C THR A 123 20.19 2.21 0.41
N GLN A 124 19.81 2.99 1.43
CA GLN A 124 20.69 3.88 2.17
C GLN A 124 20.92 3.42 3.62
N ASP A 125 20.26 2.34 4.02
CA ASP A 125 20.29 1.85 5.39
C ASP A 125 21.53 0.99 5.65
N SER A 126 22.25 1.33 6.72
CA SER A 126 23.45 0.62 7.20
C SER A 126 23.30 0.15 8.66
N SER A 127 22.09 0.24 9.21
CA SER A 127 21.77 -0.29 10.54
C SER A 127 21.85 -1.83 10.57
N PRO A 128 22.10 -2.43 11.75
CA PRO A 128 22.07 -3.88 11.89
C PRO A 128 20.74 -4.47 11.39
N ASP A 129 20.81 -5.49 10.54
CA ASP A 129 19.66 -6.17 9.92
C ASP A 129 18.58 -5.22 9.33
N PHE A 130 18.95 -4.01 8.89
CA PHE A 130 18.02 -3.02 8.34
C PHE A 130 16.93 -2.55 9.32
N GLU A 131 17.21 -2.53 10.64
CA GLU A 131 16.29 -2.07 11.68
C GLU A 131 15.64 -0.70 11.40
N ASP A 132 16.39 0.24 10.81
CA ASP A 132 15.88 1.57 10.46
C ASP A 132 14.85 1.51 9.32
N THR A 133 15.07 0.64 8.32
CA THR A 133 14.11 0.34 7.24
C THR A 133 12.81 -0.23 7.79
N TRP A 134 12.89 -1.21 8.71
CA TRP A 134 11.70 -1.85 9.27
C TRP A 134 10.91 -0.90 10.18
N ARG A 135 11.60 -0.03 10.92
CA ARG A 135 10.96 1.05 11.68
C ARG A 135 10.27 2.06 10.77
N PHE A 136 10.88 2.40 9.63
CA PHE A 136 10.24 3.26 8.62
C PHE A 136 8.98 2.60 8.05
N LEU A 137 9.06 1.32 7.68
CA LEU A 137 7.92 0.54 7.17
C LEU A 137 6.75 0.52 8.17
N GLU A 138 7.03 0.22 9.44
CA GLU A 138 6.04 0.21 10.51
C GLU A 138 5.31 1.56 10.61
N ASN A 139 6.05 2.67 10.63
CA ASN A 139 5.47 4.00 10.68
C ASN A 139 4.54 4.27 9.48
N ARG A 140 4.97 3.89 8.27
CA ARG A 140 4.18 4.11 7.05
C ARG A 140 2.91 3.26 6.99
N ILE A 141 2.96 2.01 7.45
CA ILE A 141 1.76 1.17 7.58
C ILE A 141 0.81 1.75 8.63
N ASN A 142 1.32 2.18 9.78
CA ASN A 142 0.51 2.81 10.83
C ASN A 142 -0.19 4.08 10.32
N ASP A 143 0.52 4.94 9.59
CA ASP A 143 -0.06 6.13 8.96
C ASP A 143 -1.21 5.76 8.00
N ALA A 144 -1.02 4.74 7.17
CA ALA A 144 -2.04 4.28 6.23
C ALA A 144 -3.29 3.72 6.92
N MET A 145 -3.12 2.96 7.99
CA MET A 145 -4.25 2.43 8.77
C MET A 145 -5.02 3.55 9.47
N ASN A 146 -4.32 4.57 9.97
CA ASN A 146 -4.95 5.73 10.62
C ASN A 146 -5.70 6.62 9.62
N MET A 147 -5.22 6.78 8.39
CA MET A 147 -5.91 7.55 7.35
C MET A 147 -7.30 6.99 7.00
N GLY A 148 -7.48 5.66 7.07
CA GLY A 148 -8.78 5.02 6.87
C GLY A 148 -9.84 5.45 7.88
N HIS A 149 -9.45 5.79 9.11
CA HIS A 149 -10.36 6.25 10.15
C HIS A 149 -10.79 7.71 9.96
N THR A 150 -9.90 8.56 9.44
CA THR A 150 -10.17 9.99 9.21
C THR A 150 -11.11 10.23 8.02
N ALA A 151 -11.03 9.43 6.96
CA ALA A 151 -11.89 9.58 5.78
C ALA A 151 -13.39 9.42 6.12
N ASN A 152 -13.73 8.50 7.02
CA ASN A 152 -15.10 8.34 7.52
C ASN A 152 -15.55 9.50 8.40
N GLN A 153 -14.64 10.09 9.18
CA GLN A 153 -14.92 11.22 10.06
C GLN A 153 -15.13 12.53 9.28
N VAL A 154 -14.49 12.69 8.12
CA VAL A 154 -14.72 13.83 7.22
C VAL A 154 -16.11 13.76 6.59
N LYS A 155 -16.61 12.56 6.25
CA LYS A 155 -17.96 12.39 5.69
C LYS A 155 -19.06 12.78 6.70
N SER A 156 -18.94 12.33 7.96
CA SER A 156 -19.88 12.70 9.02
C SER A 156 -19.81 14.20 9.37
N THR A 157 -18.63 14.81 9.29
CA THR A 157 -18.44 16.25 9.54
C THR A 157 -19.03 17.08 8.40
N GLY A 158 -18.89 16.63 7.15
CA GLY A 158 -19.49 17.26 5.98
C GLY A 158 -21.03 17.23 6.02
N GLU A 159 -21.62 16.09 6.37
CA GLU A 159 -23.07 15.96 6.53
C GLU A 159 -23.60 16.82 7.69
N ALA A 160 -22.89 16.87 8.82
CA ALA A 160 -23.24 17.72 9.95
C ALA A 160 -23.15 19.23 9.62
N LEU A 161 -22.14 19.64 8.85
CA LEU A 161 -22.00 21.02 8.37
C LEU A 161 -23.12 21.41 7.40
N VAL A 162 -23.47 20.54 6.46
CA VAL A 162 -24.58 20.78 5.52
C VAL A 162 -25.91 20.88 6.28
N GLN A 163 -26.16 20.00 7.25
CA GLN A 163 -27.36 20.09 8.08
C GLN A 163 -27.38 21.34 8.97
N GLY A 164 -26.24 21.74 9.54
CA GLY A 164 -26.10 22.98 10.29
C GLY A 164 -26.38 24.23 9.45
N LEU A 165 -25.84 24.27 8.22
CA LEU A 165 -26.10 25.34 7.25
C LEU A 165 -27.57 25.38 6.82
N MET A 166 -28.19 24.23 6.57
CA MET A 166 -29.62 24.17 6.23
C MET A 166 -30.51 24.58 7.40
N GLY A 167 -30.18 24.17 8.63
CA GLY A 167 -30.89 24.60 9.84
C GLY A 167 -30.76 26.10 10.09
N ALA A 168 -29.58 26.68 9.87
CA ALA A 168 -29.36 28.12 9.94
C ALA A 168 -30.14 28.87 8.84
N ALA A 169 -30.18 28.35 7.61
CA ALA A 169 -30.95 28.92 6.51
C ALA A 169 -32.46 28.90 6.77
N VAL A 170 -33.00 27.80 7.30
CA VAL A 170 -34.42 27.70 7.71
C VAL A 170 -34.73 28.66 8.86
N THR A 171 -33.82 28.78 9.83
CA THR A 171 -33.98 29.72 10.95
C THR A 171 -33.97 31.17 10.48
N LEU A 172 -33.04 31.54 9.59
CA LEU A 172 -33.00 32.85 8.94
C LEU A 172 -34.25 33.12 8.11
N LYS A 173 -34.76 32.12 7.37
CA LYS A 173 -36.01 32.23 6.61
C LYS A 173 -37.22 32.48 7.52
N ASN A 174 -37.26 31.84 8.69
CA ASN A 174 -38.33 32.02 9.67
C ASN A 174 -38.23 33.37 10.42
N LEU A 175 -37.01 33.83 10.75
CA LEU A 175 -36.78 35.11 11.44
C LEU A 175 -36.97 36.32 10.52
N THR A 176 -36.67 36.21 9.22
CA THR A 176 -36.85 37.31 8.26
C THR A 176 -38.28 37.51 7.78
N GLY A 177 -39.24 36.72 8.29
CA GLY A 177 -40.68 36.92 8.01
C GLY A 177 -41.08 36.70 6.55
N LEU A 178 -40.23 36.07 5.73
CA LEU A 178 -40.49 35.80 4.31
C LEU A 178 -41.61 34.77 4.05
N ASN A 179 -42.33 34.33 5.09
CA ASN A 179 -43.50 33.46 4.97
C ASN A 179 -44.81 34.08 5.46
N GLN A 180 -44.97 35.40 5.29
CA GLN A 180 -46.29 36.02 5.30
C GLN A 180 -46.65 36.52 3.90
N ARG A 181 -47.26 35.63 3.09
CA ARG A 181 -48.41 35.93 2.23
C ARG A 181 -48.93 34.66 1.55
N ARG A 182 -50.18 34.33 1.91
CA ARG A 182 -51.23 33.54 1.22
C ARG A 182 -50.83 32.49 0.21
#